data_AF-A3X6T1-F1
#
_entry.id   AF-A3X6T1-F1
#
_cell.length_a   1.000
_cell.length_b   1.000
_cell.length_c   1.000
_cell.angle_alpha   90.00
_cell.angle_beta   90.00
_cell.angle_gamma   90.00
#
_symmetry.space_group_name_H-M   'P 1'
#
loop_
_entity.id
_entity.type
_entity.pdbx_description
1 polymer ?
#
loop_
_entity_poly.entity_id
_entity_poly.type
_entity_poly.pdbx_seq_one_letter_code
_entity_poly.pdbx_strand_id
1 'polypeptide(L)'
;MKTFSLSLPLANRTQSPANTFGPSTLLRLTRRAIIRLGGLGLQLDALFPGSLVAWRLARRTATLGGSGPKARLLQGAIGRARPGPQSMGAVALVGAGPGAKDLITLRGARRLQEADVVFYDRLVDPEILDLAPKDAKRIYVGKAPGCHHWPQEKISQALVAVAGQGQRVVRLKCGDPGVFARGAEELDALKEAQIPCEIIPGVTAASAASASLGGFLTERGICDTLVLATGQTERDAGNARWITQLQPGTRMAIYMGVGAATNTARALIEAGLGKEVSIDIVSRAQQRDEVIARCCASSLVDTIASAKISNPAIMFLTRSHEDLPASQG
;
A
#
# COMPACT_ATOMS: atom_id res chain seq x y z
N MET A 1 -13.88 14.23 -12.19
CA MET A 1 -12.91 14.45 -13.30
C MET A 1 -13.26 15.75 -14.00
N LYS A 2 -12.28 16.57 -14.42
CA LYS A 2 -12.53 17.61 -15.43
C LYS A 2 -12.33 16.97 -16.81
N THR A 3 -13.41 16.44 -17.38
CA THR A 3 -13.41 15.96 -18.77
C THR A 3 -13.42 17.16 -19.71
N PHE A 4 -12.27 17.51 -20.27
CA PHE A 4 -12.21 18.49 -21.35
C PHE A 4 -12.75 17.87 -22.64
N SER A 5 -13.64 18.60 -23.33
CA SER A 5 -14.12 18.19 -24.65
C SER A 5 -12.97 18.28 -25.66
N LEU A 6 -12.61 17.15 -26.25
CA LEU A 6 -11.55 17.07 -27.27
C LEU A 6 -12.09 17.48 -28.64
N SER A 7 -12.13 18.79 -28.89
CA SER A 7 -12.48 19.33 -30.21
C SER A 7 -11.84 20.70 -30.44
N LEU A 8 -10.58 20.70 -30.92
CA LEU A 8 -9.95 21.76 -31.73
C LEU A 8 -8.53 21.30 -32.17
N PRO A 9 -8.20 21.29 -33.47
CA PRO A 9 -6.86 20.94 -33.94
C PRO A 9 -5.88 22.12 -33.77
N LEU A 10 -4.77 21.89 -33.07
CA LEU A 10 -3.68 22.86 -32.97
C LEU A 10 -2.74 22.72 -34.17
N ALA A 11 -2.92 23.59 -35.16
CA ALA A 11 -1.97 23.77 -36.26
C ALA A 11 -0.70 24.51 -35.80
N ASN A 12 0.44 24.15 -36.42
CA ASN A 12 1.71 24.87 -36.44
C ASN A 12 2.26 25.45 -35.11
N ARG A 13 3.18 24.71 -34.50
CA ARG A 13 4.34 25.33 -33.82
C ARG A 13 5.62 25.01 -34.57
N THR A 14 6.28 26.05 -35.05
CA THR A 14 7.63 26.00 -35.59
C THR A 14 8.64 25.70 -34.48
N GLN A 15 9.64 24.87 -34.79
CA GLN A 15 10.80 24.67 -33.93
C GLN A 15 11.81 25.81 -34.13
N SER A 16 12.60 26.11 -33.08
CA SER A 16 13.91 26.76 -33.22
C SER A 16 14.86 26.21 -32.14
N PRO A 17 16.11 25.86 -32.47
CA PRO A 17 17.01 25.11 -31.58
C PRO A 17 18.04 25.99 -30.83
N ALA A 18 18.90 25.31 -30.05
CA ALA A 18 20.10 25.81 -29.34
C ALA A 18 19.83 26.61 -28.05
N ASN A 19 20.50 26.34 -26.91
CA ASN A 19 21.94 26.13 -26.79
C ASN A 19 22.38 25.16 -25.69
N THR A 20 23.55 24.56 -25.91
CA THR A 20 24.38 23.80 -24.95
C THR A 20 25.09 24.70 -23.95
N PHE A 21 25.34 24.24 -22.72
CA PHE A 21 26.65 24.35 -22.05
C PHE A 21 26.81 23.32 -20.91
N GLY A 22 28.04 22.87 -20.68
CA GLY A 22 28.37 21.71 -19.84
C GLY A 22 28.69 22.01 -18.35
N PRO A 23 29.18 21.00 -17.61
CA PRO A 23 29.18 20.99 -16.14
C PRO A 23 30.46 21.56 -15.50
N SER A 24 30.33 22.09 -14.28
CA SER A 24 31.48 22.45 -13.42
C SER A 24 31.65 21.47 -12.26
N THR A 25 32.83 20.86 -12.17
CA THR A 25 33.25 19.92 -11.13
C THR A 25 34.37 20.53 -10.30
N LEU A 26 34.08 21.03 -9.10
CA LEU A 26 35.01 21.37 -8.00
C LEU A 26 34.16 21.42 -6.70
N LEU A 27 34.56 20.97 -5.52
CA LEU A 27 35.88 20.59 -4.97
C LEU A 27 35.69 19.48 -3.89
N ARG A 28 36.74 18.70 -3.59
CA ARG A 28 36.74 17.69 -2.50
C ARG A 28 37.59 18.17 -1.31
N LEU A 29 37.38 17.54 -0.14
CA LEU A 29 38.28 17.50 1.05
C LEU A 29 38.41 18.83 1.83
N THR A 30 38.70 18.88 3.14
CA THR A 30 38.97 17.84 4.16
C THR A 30 37.82 17.85 5.22
N ARG A 31 37.85 17.34 6.47
CA ARG A 31 38.85 16.69 7.36
C ARG A 31 38.12 15.72 8.33
N ARG A 32 38.77 15.23 9.38
CA ARG A 32 38.19 14.41 10.47
C ARG A 32 38.70 14.83 11.86
N ALA A 33 37.81 14.72 12.86
CA ALA A 33 38.01 14.26 14.26
C ALA A 33 39.08 14.85 15.21
N ILE A 34 38.61 15.26 16.41
CA ILE A 34 39.29 15.25 17.74
C ILE A 34 38.19 14.91 18.79
N ILE A 35 38.18 13.71 19.42
CA ILE A 35 38.55 13.39 20.83
C ILE A 35 37.78 14.27 21.86
N ARG A 36 36.83 13.80 22.69
CA ARG A 36 36.70 12.67 23.66
C ARG A 36 37.34 12.95 25.05
N LEU A 37 36.54 13.40 26.02
CA LEU A 37 36.55 13.12 27.49
C LEU A 37 35.49 14.04 28.15
N GLY A 38 34.55 13.50 28.93
CA GLY A 38 34.53 13.60 30.42
C GLY A 38 33.80 14.89 30.86
N GLY A 39 32.79 14.93 31.73
CA GLY A 39 32.46 14.06 32.87
C GLY A 39 32.31 14.96 34.10
N LEU A 40 31.28 14.75 34.93
CA LEU A 40 30.73 15.70 35.94
C LEU A 40 30.02 16.94 35.32
N GLY A 41 28.89 17.43 35.82
CA GLY A 41 28.05 16.97 36.95
C GLY A 41 27.78 18.09 37.96
N LEU A 42 26.52 18.23 38.39
CA LEU A 42 25.97 19.28 39.27
C LEU A 42 25.73 20.64 38.57
N GLN A 43 24.70 21.44 38.89
CA GLN A 43 23.41 21.22 39.58
C GLN A 43 22.59 22.52 39.45
N LEU A 44 21.29 22.46 39.14
CA LEU A 44 20.31 23.55 39.41
C LEU A 44 18.88 23.05 39.12
N ASP A 45 18.24 22.46 40.13
CA ASP A 45 16.79 22.24 40.15
C ASP A 45 16.09 23.53 40.59
N ALA A 46 15.24 24.10 39.72
CA ALA A 46 14.13 24.97 40.13
C ALA A 46 13.18 25.23 38.95
N LEU A 47 12.05 24.51 38.89
CA LEU A 47 10.69 25.09 38.87
C LEU A 47 9.63 24.01 38.58
N PHE A 48 8.56 24.02 39.40
CA PHE A 48 7.33 23.21 39.37
C PHE A 48 7.39 21.74 39.87
N PRO A 49 6.80 21.44 41.04
CA PRO A 49 6.68 20.09 41.59
C PRO A 49 5.37 19.40 41.17
N GLY A 50 5.38 18.07 41.06
CA GLY A 50 4.16 17.30 40.83
C GLY A 50 4.37 15.82 40.50
N SER A 51 4.58 14.98 41.53
CA SER A 51 4.39 13.51 41.55
C SER A 51 4.86 12.68 40.34
N LEU A 52 5.86 11.79 40.54
CA LEU A 52 5.85 10.39 40.06
C LEU A 52 7.09 9.61 40.54
N VAL A 53 7.04 9.10 41.77
CA VAL A 53 7.98 8.07 42.23
C VAL A 53 7.47 6.70 41.79
N ALA A 54 8.07 6.11 40.73
CA ALA A 54 8.13 4.64 40.48
C ALA A 54 8.81 4.26 39.13
N TRP A 55 9.99 4.80 38.79
CA TRP A 55 10.74 4.36 37.60
C TRP A 55 12.26 4.19 37.85
N ARG A 56 12.61 3.21 38.68
CA ARG A 56 13.96 2.63 38.74
C ARG A 56 13.93 1.14 39.12
N LEU A 57 13.86 0.26 38.13
CA LEU A 57 14.55 -1.05 38.05
C LEU A 57 14.05 -1.84 36.82
N ALA A 58 14.95 -2.02 35.83
CA ALA A 58 15.04 -3.17 34.90
C ALA A 58 15.86 -2.79 33.65
N ARG A 59 17.17 -3.07 33.67
CA ARG A 59 18.00 -3.20 32.45
C ARG A 59 18.40 -4.66 32.32
N ARG A 60 18.31 -5.22 31.11
CA ARG A 60 18.65 -6.62 30.74
C ARG A 60 17.69 -7.65 31.40
N THR A 61 17.32 -8.77 30.79
CA THR A 61 17.90 -9.54 29.68
C THR A 61 16.89 -9.85 28.55
N ALA A 62 17.35 -10.56 27.52
CA ALA A 62 16.51 -11.06 26.43
C ALA A 62 15.90 -12.45 26.74
N THR A 63 15.08 -12.93 25.80
CA THR A 63 14.64 -14.32 25.52
C THR A 63 13.25 -14.78 26.01
N LEU A 64 12.62 -15.53 25.09
CA LEU A 64 11.48 -16.44 25.18
C LEU A 64 10.06 -15.85 25.32
N GLY A 65 9.12 -16.59 24.71
CA GLY A 65 7.79 -16.12 24.36
C GLY A 65 6.78 -16.22 25.49
N GLY A 66 5.87 -15.25 25.53
CA GLY A 66 4.71 -15.25 26.43
C GLY A 66 3.77 -14.11 26.08
N SER A 67 2.46 -14.38 26.06
CA SER A 67 1.41 -13.41 25.76
C SER A 67 1.42 -12.25 26.76
N GLY A 68 2.10 -11.16 26.37
CA GLY A 68 2.54 -10.13 27.31
C GLY A 68 1.40 -9.29 27.94
N PRO A 69 1.65 -8.64 29.10
CA PRO A 69 0.66 -7.85 29.83
C PRO A 69 -0.08 -6.79 29.01
N LYS A 70 0.56 -6.27 27.95
CA LYS A 70 -0.01 -5.26 27.03
C LYS A 70 -1.31 -5.70 26.35
N ALA A 71 -1.50 -7.00 26.09
CA ALA A 71 -2.74 -7.51 25.50
C ALA A 71 -3.91 -7.48 26.51
N ARG A 72 -3.65 -7.82 27.78
CA ARG A 72 -4.66 -7.76 28.85
C ARG A 72 -4.96 -6.33 29.28
N LEU A 73 -3.99 -5.42 29.22
CA LEU A 73 -4.21 -3.99 29.48
C LEU A 73 -5.17 -3.36 28.46
N LEU A 74 -5.13 -3.79 27.19
CA LEU A 74 -6.14 -3.42 26.18
C LEU A 74 -7.54 -3.95 26.56
N GLN A 75 -7.67 -5.22 26.95
CA GLN A 75 -8.94 -5.79 27.41
C GLN A 75 -9.49 -5.14 28.69
N GLY A 76 -8.62 -4.74 29.63
CA GLY A 76 -9.03 -4.04 30.85
C GLY A 76 -9.47 -2.59 30.63
N ALA A 77 -8.86 -1.89 29.66
CA ALA A 77 -9.22 -0.50 29.32
C ALA A 77 -10.60 -0.39 28.66
N ILE A 78 -11.00 -1.41 27.87
CA ILE A 78 -12.32 -1.47 27.21
C ILE A 78 -13.47 -1.52 28.23
N GLY A 79 -13.25 -2.04 29.44
CA GLY A 79 -14.31 -2.28 30.43
C GLY A 79 -14.51 -1.21 31.51
N ARG A 80 -13.82 -0.04 31.46
CA ARG A 80 -13.87 0.95 32.57
C ARG A 80 -14.08 2.41 32.18
N ALA A 81 -14.17 2.76 30.90
CA ALA A 81 -14.53 4.11 30.48
C ALA A 81 -16.05 4.32 30.63
N ARG A 82 -16.48 5.16 31.57
CA ARG A 82 -17.81 5.78 31.50
C ARG A 82 -17.69 7.01 30.60
N PRO A 83 -18.37 7.08 29.45
CA PRO A 83 -18.34 8.26 28.61
C PRO A 83 -19.01 9.42 29.36
N GLY A 84 -18.30 10.55 29.46
CA GLY A 84 -18.95 11.84 29.68
C GLY A 84 -19.67 12.31 28.41
N PRO A 85 -20.13 13.56 28.33
CA PRO A 85 -20.63 14.16 27.09
C PRO A 85 -19.45 14.45 26.13
N GLN A 86 -18.79 13.39 25.66
CA GLN A 86 -17.67 13.44 24.73
C GLN A 86 -18.20 13.33 23.30
N SER A 87 -17.72 14.20 22.41
CA SER A 87 -17.92 14.03 20.98
C SER A 87 -17.36 12.67 20.55
N MET A 88 -18.16 11.89 19.83
CA MET A 88 -17.70 10.64 19.20
C MET A 88 -16.43 10.89 18.39
N GLY A 89 -15.49 9.95 18.47
CA GLY A 89 -14.30 9.98 17.63
C GLY A 89 -14.64 9.71 16.17
N ALA A 90 -13.62 9.71 15.31
CA ALA A 90 -13.81 9.51 13.88
C ALA A 90 -12.76 8.53 13.34
N VAL A 91 -13.12 7.80 12.29
CA VAL A 91 -12.22 6.90 11.56
C VAL A 91 -11.92 7.45 10.18
N ALA A 92 -10.66 7.39 9.76
CA ALA A 92 -10.26 7.57 8.36
C ALA A 92 -9.72 6.24 7.81
N LEU A 93 -10.37 5.68 6.79
CA LEU A 93 -9.83 4.58 5.99
C LEU A 93 -8.88 5.19 4.94
N VAL A 94 -7.58 5.06 5.15
CA VAL A 94 -6.56 5.77 4.35
C VAL A 94 -5.82 4.80 3.43
N GLY A 95 -5.81 5.12 2.13
CA GLY A 95 -4.91 4.49 1.17
C GLY A 95 -3.47 4.96 1.34
N ALA A 96 -2.59 4.03 1.70
CA ALA A 96 -1.16 4.27 1.92
C ALA A 96 -0.36 4.42 0.61
N GLY A 97 -0.93 4.00 -0.53
CA GLY A 97 -0.15 3.76 -1.75
C GLY A 97 0.46 2.34 -1.78
N PRO A 98 1.17 1.97 -2.86
CA PRO A 98 1.64 0.61 -3.15
C PRO A 98 2.85 0.15 -2.33
N GLY A 99 3.48 1.06 -1.58
CA GLY A 99 4.77 0.85 -0.92
C GLY A 99 5.46 2.17 -0.62
N ALA A 100 5.96 2.85 -1.66
CA ALA A 100 6.66 4.13 -1.50
C ALA A 100 5.86 5.16 -0.70
N LYS A 101 6.48 5.68 0.37
CA LYS A 101 5.83 6.56 1.35
C LYS A 101 5.33 7.89 0.80
N ASP A 102 5.86 8.33 -0.34
CA ASP A 102 5.52 9.56 -1.05
C ASP A 102 4.34 9.39 -2.03
N LEU A 103 3.85 8.16 -2.23
CA LEU A 103 2.63 7.86 -2.97
C LEU A 103 1.36 7.88 -2.10
N ILE A 104 1.47 8.21 -0.81
CA ILE A 104 0.32 8.60 0.02
C ILE A 104 -0.24 9.94 -0.47
N THR A 105 -1.57 10.09 -0.49
CA THR A 105 -2.17 11.38 -0.83
C THR A 105 -1.92 12.41 0.27
N LEU A 106 -1.86 13.71 -0.09
CA LEU A 106 -1.73 14.81 0.88
C LEU A 106 -2.82 14.78 1.97
N ARG A 107 -4.02 14.30 1.64
CA ARG A 107 -5.11 14.12 2.60
C ARG A 107 -4.85 12.93 3.53
N GLY A 108 -4.34 11.81 3.00
CA GLY A 108 -3.95 10.65 3.78
C GLY A 108 -2.84 10.97 4.78
N ALA A 109 -1.78 11.67 4.33
CA ALA A 109 -0.71 12.15 5.19
C ALA A 109 -1.23 13.07 6.30
N ARG A 110 -2.13 14.01 5.98
CA ARG A 110 -2.75 14.89 6.98
C ARG A 110 -3.55 14.11 8.03
N ARG A 111 -4.40 13.16 7.64
CA ARG A 111 -5.12 12.33 8.63
C ARG A 111 -4.20 11.47 9.47
N LEU A 112 -3.11 10.97 8.89
CA LEU A 112 -2.09 10.20 9.61
C LEU A 112 -1.34 11.06 10.64
N GLN A 113 -1.06 12.33 10.31
CA GLN A 113 -0.51 13.35 11.22
C GLN A 113 -1.51 13.79 12.31
N GLU A 114 -2.82 13.68 12.06
CA GLU A 114 -3.89 13.97 13.02
C GLU A 114 -4.30 12.76 13.89
N ALA A 115 -3.70 11.58 13.69
CA ALA A 115 -4.18 10.34 14.31
C ALA A 115 -3.72 10.15 15.76
N ASP A 116 -4.66 9.80 16.65
CA ASP A 116 -4.34 9.33 18.01
C ASP A 116 -4.01 7.83 18.02
N VAL A 117 -4.61 7.06 17.10
CA VAL A 117 -4.42 5.61 16.94
C VAL A 117 -4.35 5.23 15.46
N VAL A 118 -3.36 4.43 15.08
CA VAL A 118 -3.14 3.98 13.69
C VAL A 118 -3.20 2.46 13.61
N PHE A 119 -4.20 1.92 12.93
CA PHE A 119 -4.35 0.49 12.62
C PHE A 119 -3.80 0.18 11.22
N TYR A 120 -2.74 -0.64 11.13
CA TYR A 120 -2.06 -0.95 9.88
C TYR A 120 -1.86 -2.46 9.67
N ASP A 121 -1.80 -2.88 8.41
CA ASP A 121 -1.61 -4.27 8.01
C ASP A 121 -0.20 -4.54 7.44
N ARG A 122 0.03 -5.77 6.97
CA ARG A 122 1.36 -6.27 6.57
C ARG A 122 1.96 -5.58 5.34
N LEU A 123 1.12 -5.03 4.46
CA LEU A 123 1.57 -4.50 3.16
C LEU A 123 1.84 -2.98 3.21
N VAL A 124 1.64 -2.35 4.38
CA VAL A 124 2.00 -0.96 4.63
C VAL A 124 3.50 -0.88 4.94
N ASP A 125 4.23 -0.04 4.19
CA ASP A 125 5.65 0.22 4.44
C ASP A 125 5.86 0.84 5.83
N PRO A 126 6.73 0.32 6.70
CA PRO A 126 7.02 0.93 8.00
C PRO A 126 7.42 2.41 7.95
N GLU A 127 8.11 2.88 6.89
CA GLU A 127 8.53 4.28 6.75
C GLU A 127 7.33 5.25 6.68
N ILE A 128 6.15 4.80 6.24
CA ILE A 128 4.96 5.68 6.16
C ILE A 128 4.34 5.93 7.55
N LEU A 129 4.58 5.04 8.51
CA LEU A 129 4.10 5.19 9.90
C LEU A 129 4.81 6.31 10.65
N ASP A 130 5.97 6.76 10.17
CA ASP A 130 6.72 7.87 10.74
C ASP A 130 6.15 9.25 10.37
N LEU A 131 5.14 9.29 9.50
CA LEU A 131 4.28 10.46 9.31
C LEU A 131 3.29 10.67 10.47
N ALA A 132 3.00 9.63 11.26
CA ALA A 132 2.12 9.73 12.42
C ALA A 132 2.83 10.38 13.62
N PRO A 133 2.10 11.04 14.53
CA PRO A 133 2.67 11.58 15.78
C PRO A 133 3.47 10.54 16.57
N LYS A 134 4.48 10.99 17.32
CA LYS A 134 5.36 10.10 18.10
C LYS A 134 4.64 9.39 19.25
N ASP A 135 3.58 10.01 19.73
CA ASP A 135 2.64 9.55 20.77
C ASP A 135 1.45 8.76 20.20
N ALA A 136 1.21 8.80 18.88
CA ALA A 136 0.15 8.05 18.24
C ALA A 136 0.34 6.53 18.41
N LYS A 137 -0.71 5.85 18.87
CA LYS A 137 -0.66 4.42 19.17
C LYS A 137 -0.74 3.59 17.89
N ARG A 138 0.38 2.99 17.49
CA ARG A 138 0.49 2.13 16.31
C ARG A 138 0.04 0.69 16.64
N ILE A 139 -1.00 0.19 16.00
CA ILE A 139 -1.60 -1.15 16.20
C ILE A 139 -1.49 -1.95 14.89
N TYR A 140 -0.69 -3.02 14.92
CA TYR A 140 -0.58 -3.95 13.81
C TYR A 140 -1.72 -4.98 13.84
N VAL A 141 -2.43 -5.12 12.72
CA VAL A 141 -3.54 -6.08 12.52
C VAL A 141 -3.30 -7.11 11.41
N GLY A 142 -2.12 -7.07 10.77
CA GLY A 142 -1.80 -7.96 9.65
C GLY A 142 -1.52 -9.42 10.04
N LYS A 143 -1.62 -10.31 9.04
CA LYS A 143 -1.18 -11.72 9.16
C LYS A 143 0.35 -11.82 9.18
N ALA A 144 0.97 -11.69 10.35
CA ALA A 144 2.38 -12.07 10.53
C ALA A 144 2.51 -13.61 10.66
N PRO A 145 3.52 -14.26 10.05
CA PRO A 145 3.80 -15.68 10.28
C PRO A 145 4.00 -15.96 11.77
N GLY A 146 3.29 -16.96 12.31
CA GLY A 146 3.35 -17.34 13.72
C GLY A 146 2.54 -16.48 14.69
N CYS A 147 1.77 -15.48 14.23
CA CYS A 147 0.84 -14.73 15.07
C CYS A 147 -0.61 -15.15 14.87
N HIS A 148 -1.42 -15.12 15.94
CA HIS A 148 -2.87 -15.30 15.83
C HIS A 148 -3.48 -14.20 14.94
N HIS A 149 -4.02 -14.63 13.81
CA HIS A 149 -4.81 -13.82 12.89
C HIS A 149 -5.89 -13.03 13.65
N TRP A 150 -6.02 -11.74 13.37
CA TRP A 150 -7.22 -10.99 13.72
C TRP A 150 -8.26 -11.25 12.64
N PRO A 151 -9.42 -11.88 12.94
CA PRO A 151 -10.54 -11.93 12.01
C PRO A 151 -10.96 -10.50 11.63
N GLN A 152 -11.48 -10.31 10.43
CA GLN A 152 -11.85 -8.98 9.92
C GLN A 152 -12.85 -8.28 10.85
N GLU A 153 -13.83 -9.01 11.36
CA GLU A 153 -14.80 -8.54 12.36
C GLU A 153 -14.13 -8.03 13.66
N LYS A 154 -13.06 -8.67 14.12
CA LYS A 154 -12.30 -8.24 15.30
C LYS A 154 -11.53 -6.93 15.04
N ILE A 155 -11.13 -6.68 13.79
CA ILE A 155 -10.56 -5.39 13.39
C ILE A 155 -11.66 -4.32 13.42
N SER A 156 -12.82 -4.58 12.82
CA SER A 156 -13.99 -3.68 12.84
C SER A 156 -14.42 -3.33 14.27
N GLN A 157 -14.57 -4.32 15.15
CA GLN A 157 -14.89 -4.13 16.57
C GLN A 157 -13.84 -3.27 17.30
N ALA A 158 -12.56 -3.40 16.97
CA ALA A 158 -11.49 -2.60 17.58
C ALA A 158 -11.49 -1.14 17.05
N LEU A 159 -11.82 -0.92 15.78
CA LEU A 159 -12.01 0.43 15.24
C LEU A 159 -13.18 1.13 15.94
N VAL A 160 -14.33 0.44 16.06
CA VAL A 160 -15.52 0.92 16.77
C VAL A 160 -15.20 1.25 18.22
N ALA A 161 -14.58 0.32 18.96
CA ALA A 161 -14.29 0.50 20.38
C ALA A 161 -13.30 1.65 20.68
N VAL A 162 -12.34 1.91 19.78
CA VAL A 162 -11.37 3.00 19.96
C VAL A 162 -11.97 4.35 19.56
N ALA A 163 -12.68 4.44 18.44
CA ALA A 163 -13.33 5.70 18.03
C ALA A 163 -14.49 6.08 18.98
N GLY A 164 -15.20 5.10 19.55
CA GLY A 164 -16.20 5.31 20.61
C GLY A 164 -15.62 5.89 21.92
N GLN A 165 -14.30 5.94 22.08
CA GLN A 165 -13.62 6.63 23.19
C GLN A 165 -13.25 8.09 22.87
N GLY A 166 -13.76 8.65 21.76
CA GLY A 166 -13.46 10.02 21.32
C GLY A 166 -12.19 10.16 20.47
N GLN A 167 -11.48 9.06 20.19
CA GLN A 167 -10.17 9.07 19.52
C GLN A 167 -10.30 9.28 18.00
N ARG A 168 -9.32 9.97 17.41
CA ARG A 168 -9.11 10.05 15.95
C ARG A 168 -8.33 8.81 15.50
N VAL A 169 -8.96 7.97 14.71
CA VAL A 169 -8.43 6.67 14.30
C VAL A 169 -8.12 6.67 12.81
N VAL A 170 -6.92 6.23 12.43
CA VAL A 170 -6.58 5.93 11.03
C VAL A 170 -6.49 4.42 10.84
N ARG A 171 -7.26 3.87 9.91
CA ARG A 171 -7.08 2.52 9.37
C ARG A 171 -6.30 2.65 8.07
N LEU A 172 -4.99 2.44 8.15
CA LEU A 172 -4.04 2.60 7.05
C LEU A 172 -3.94 1.29 6.25
N LYS A 173 -4.35 1.33 4.98
CA LYS A 173 -4.49 0.16 4.10
C LYS A 173 -3.54 0.32 2.91
N CYS A 174 -2.83 -0.74 2.52
CA CYS A 174 -1.98 -0.71 1.32
C CYS A 174 -2.81 -0.45 0.06
N GLY A 175 -2.24 0.29 -0.90
CA GLY A 175 -2.88 0.67 -2.15
C GLY A 175 -4.00 1.69 -1.97
N ASP A 176 -5.17 1.39 -2.55
CA ASP A 176 -6.39 2.17 -2.45
C ASP A 176 -7.49 1.41 -1.67
N PRO A 177 -8.21 2.02 -0.71
CA PRO A 177 -9.23 1.34 0.08
C PRO A 177 -10.41 0.77 -0.71
N GLY A 178 -10.67 1.29 -1.92
CA GLY A 178 -11.73 0.83 -2.83
C GLY A 178 -11.32 -0.33 -3.75
N VAL A 179 -10.02 -0.66 -3.86
CA VAL A 179 -9.52 -1.71 -4.77
C VAL A 179 -9.05 -2.94 -4.00
N PHE A 180 -9.90 -3.98 -3.97
CA PHE A 180 -9.64 -5.28 -3.33
C PHE A 180 -9.23 -5.25 -1.83
N ALA A 181 -9.38 -4.12 -1.14
CA ALA A 181 -8.86 -3.91 0.20
C ALA A 181 -9.83 -4.31 1.34
N ARG A 182 -10.97 -4.96 1.05
CA ARG A 182 -12.02 -5.35 2.03
C ARG A 182 -12.49 -4.21 2.95
N GLY A 183 -12.74 -3.02 2.40
CA GLY A 183 -13.18 -1.84 3.17
C GLY A 183 -14.63 -1.88 3.66
N ALA A 184 -15.51 -2.65 3.01
CA ALA A 184 -16.95 -2.66 3.31
C ALA A 184 -17.26 -3.15 4.74
N GLU A 185 -16.69 -4.30 5.14
CA GLU A 185 -16.85 -4.89 6.48
C GLU A 185 -16.36 -3.97 7.63
N GLU A 186 -15.39 -3.09 7.35
CA GLU A 186 -14.92 -2.08 8.31
C GLU A 186 -15.90 -0.89 8.35
N LEU A 187 -16.37 -0.44 7.19
CA LEU A 187 -17.27 0.70 7.04
C LEU A 187 -18.67 0.43 7.61
N ASP A 188 -19.23 -0.76 7.40
CA ASP A 188 -20.60 -1.07 7.80
C ASP A 188 -20.73 -1.18 9.33
N ALA A 189 -19.77 -1.83 10.01
CA ALA A 189 -19.68 -1.83 11.47
C ALA A 189 -19.53 -0.42 12.08
N LEU A 190 -18.85 0.50 11.38
CA LEU A 190 -18.72 1.89 11.81
C LEU A 190 -20.03 2.68 11.63
N LYS A 191 -20.79 2.43 10.56
CA LYS A 191 -22.13 2.99 10.36
C LYS A 191 -23.12 2.51 11.42
N GLU A 192 -23.12 1.21 11.71
CA GLU A 192 -23.96 0.60 12.75
C GLU A 192 -23.70 1.22 14.14
N ALA A 193 -22.43 1.49 14.46
CA ALA A 193 -22.01 2.19 15.67
C ALA A 193 -22.17 3.72 15.62
N GLN A 194 -22.72 4.27 14.53
CA GLN A 194 -22.89 5.72 14.29
C GLN A 194 -21.58 6.54 14.38
N ILE A 195 -20.45 5.92 14.05
CA ILE A 195 -19.12 6.56 14.08
C ILE A 195 -18.84 7.23 12.73
N PRO A 196 -18.53 8.54 12.70
CA PRO A 196 -18.10 9.22 11.48
C PRO A 196 -16.90 8.54 10.82
N CYS A 197 -17.03 8.20 9.54
CA CYS A 197 -15.98 7.54 8.76
C CYS A 197 -15.71 8.28 7.44
N GLU A 198 -14.46 8.65 7.19
CA GLU A 198 -13.98 9.17 5.90
C GLU A 198 -13.22 8.07 5.13
N ILE A 199 -13.46 7.92 3.83
CA ILE A 199 -12.62 7.11 2.95
C ILE A 199 -11.70 8.05 2.18
N ILE A 200 -10.39 7.81 2.28
CA ILE A 200 -9.36 8.60 1.62
C ILE A 200 -8.66 7.72 0.58
N PRO A 201 -8.86 8.00 -0.72
CA PRO A 201 -8.20 7.26 -1.80
C PRO A 201 -6.68 7.28 -1.71
N GLY A 202 -6.06 6.24 -2.28
CA GLY A 202 -4.61 6.08 -2.42
C GLY A 202 -4.21 5.74 -3.85
N VAL A 203 -2.91 5.72 -4.12
CA VAL A 203 -2.39 5.21 -5.40
C VAL A 203 -2.53 3.68 -5.38
N THR A 204 -3.38 3.13 -6.25
CA THR A 204 -3.55 1.67 -6.32
C THR A 204 -2.35 0.99 -6.98
N ALA A 205 -2.11 -0.27 -6.62
CA ALA A 205 -0.91 -1.01 -7.04
C ALA A 205 -0.82 -1.20 -8.56
N ALA A 206 -1.94 -1.31 -9.28
CA ALA A 206 -1.92 -1.33 -10.75
C ALA A 206 -1.38 -0.02 -11.35
N SER A 207 -1.79 1.15 -10.86
CA SER A 207 -1.29 2.43 -11.37
C SER A 207 0.22 2.58 -11.17
N ALA A 208 0.72 2.16 -10.02
CA ALA A 208 2.15 2.18 -9.70
C ALA A 208 2.94 1.14 -10.53
N ALA A 209 2.43 -0.07 -10.68
CA ALA A 209 3.04 -1.11 -11.50
C ALA A 209 3.12 -0.68 -12.97
N SER A 210 2.08 -0.03 -13.50
CA SER A 210 2.09 0.55 -14.85
C SER A 210 3.17 1.62 -15.01
N ALA A 211 3.28 2.54 -14.05
CA ALA A 211 4.33 3.56 -14.06
C ALA A 211 5.74 2.97 -13.99
N SER A 212 5.92 1.87 -13.25
CA SER A 212 7.20 1.14 -13.14
C SER A 212 7.60 0.47 -14.46
N LEU A 213 6.62 0.03 -15.25
CA LEU A 213 6.83 -0.45 -16.63
C LEU A 213 7.13 0.68 -17.65
N GLY A 214 7.12 1.95 -17.21
CA GLY A 214 7.25 3.12 -18.09
C GLY A 214 6.04 3.36 -18.99
N GLY A 215 4.89 2.74 -18.70
CA GLY A 215 3.70 2.75 -19.55
C GLY A 215 2.41 3.11 -18.83
N PHE A 216 1.29 3.04 -19.57
CA PHE A 216 -0.03 3.46 -19.09
C PHE A 216 -1.00 2.28 -18.92
N LEU A 217 -1.93 2.40 -17.96
CA LEU A 217 -2.97 1.39 -17.72
C LEU A 217 -3.92 1.23 -18.92
N THR A 218 -4.13 2.32 -19.66
CA THR A 218 -4.79 2.36 -20.96
C THR A 218 -3.96 3.21 -21.90
N GLU A 219 -3.92 2.84 -23.17
CA GLU A 219 -3.12 3.47 -24.21
C GLU A 219 -3.88 3.47 -25.53
N ARG A 220 -4.09 4.66 -26.10
CA ARG A 220 -4.96 4.85 -27.28
C ARG A 220 -4.44 4.04 -28.46
N GLY A 221 -5.29 3.18 -29.03
CA GLY A 221 -4.95 2.32 -30.15
C GLY A 221 -4.22 1.03 -29.76
N ILE A 222 -3.86 0.85 -28.48
CA ILE A 222 -3.26 -0.39 -27.97
C ILE A 222 -4.24 -1.09 -27.02
N CYS A 223 -4.67 -0.40 -25.96
CA CYS A 223 -5.71 -0.87 -25.04
C CYS A 223 -6.51 0.28 -24.44
N ASP A 224 -7.79 0.40 -24.80
CA ASP A 224 -8.73 1.37 -24.22
C ASP A 224 -9.50 0.82 -23.01
N THR A 225 -9.49 -0.50 -22.83
CA THR A 225 -10.27 -1.21 -21.83
C THR A 225 -9.37 -1.73 -20.70
N LEU A 226 -9.62 -1.26 -19.47
CA LEU A 226 -8.92 -1.72 -18.27
C LEU A 226 -9.86 -2.59 -17.41
N VAL A 227 -9.41 -3.81 -17.09
CA VAL A 227 -10.09 -4.69 -16.13
C VAL A 227 -9.23 -4.83 -14.88
N LEU A 228 -9.81 -4.58 -13.70
CA LEU A 228 -9.18 -4.90 -12.42
C LEU A 228 -9.75 -6.23 -11.91
N ALA A 229 -8.90 -7.23 -11.71
CA ALA A 229 -9.31 -8.58 -11.32
C ALA A 229 -8.50 -9.11 -10.11
N THR A 230 -9.02 -10.11 -9.43
CA THR A 230 -8.31 -10.84 -8.36
C THR A 230 -8.06 -12.29 -8.79
N GLY A 231 -6.83 -12.77 -8.63
CA GLY A 231 -6.47 -14.18 -8.80
C GLY A 231 -6.94 -15.07 -7.63
N GLN A 232 -7.37 -14.47 -6.51
CA GLN A 232 -7.95 -15.18 -5.37
C GLN A 232 -9.45 -14.92 -5.31
N THR A 233 -10.25 -15.98 -5.42
CA THR A 233 -11.71 -15.95 -5.31
C THR A 233 -12.15 -16.83 -4.14
N GLU A 234 -13.22 -16.45 -3.44
CA GLU A 234 -13.75 -17.23 -2.29
C GLU A 234 -14.53 -18.48 -2.72
N ARG A 235 -14.90 -18.58 -4.00
CA ARG A 235 -15.53 -19.75 -4.60
C ARG A 235 -14.60 -20.30 -5.65
N ASP A 236 -14.45 -21.62 -5.67
CA ASP A 236 -13.67 -22.35 -6.67
C ASP A 236 -14.43 -22.38 -8.01
N ALA A 237 -14.55 -21.20 -8.63
CA ALA A 237 -15.25 -20.98 -9.89
C ALA A 237 -14.36 -21.46 -11.03
N GLY A 238 -14.38 -22.77 -11.26
CA GLY A 238 -13.57 -23.47 -12.24
C GLY A 238 -13.56 -22.81 -13.62
N ASN A 239 -12.39 -22.83 -14.24
CA ASN A 239 -12.12 -22.46 -15.64
C ASN A 239 -12.81 -21.19 -16.17
N ALA A 240 -12.33 -20.07 -15.63
CA ALA A 240 -11.94 -18.89 -16.43
C ALA A 240 -13.04 -18.07 -17.15
N ARG A 241 -14.16 -17.78 -16.45
CA ARG A 241 -15.08 -16.68 -16.82
C ARG A 241 -14.40 -15.32 -17.07
N TRP A 242 -13.19 -15.10 -16.58
CA TRP A 242 -12.43 -13.86 -16.80
C TRP A 242 -11.77 -13.82 -18.20
N ILE A 243 -11.52 -14.96 -18.86
CA ILE A 243 -10.89 -14.97 -20.20
C ILE A 243 -11.79 -14.32 -21.25
N THR A 244 -13.10 -14.43 -21.12
CA THR A 244 -14.05 -13.75 -22.03
C THR A 244 -13.98 -12.22 -21.93
N GLN A 245 -13.32 -11.67 -20.91
CA GLN A 245 -13.06 -10.25 -20.76
C GLN A 245 -11.78 -9.81 -21.48
N LEU A 246 -10.87 -10.72 -21.87
CA LEU A 246 -9.69 -10.42 -22.69
C LEU A 246 -10.04 -10.32 -24.18
N GLN A 247 -10.86 -9.34 -24.52
CA GLN A 247 -11.08 -8.94 -25.90
C GLN A 247 -9.89 -8.12 -26.42
N PRO A 248 -9.68 -8.02 -27.74
CA PRO A 248 -8.66 -7.13 -28.31
C PRO A 248 -8.88 -5.69 -27.83
N GLY A 249 -7.81 -5.03 -27.38
CA GLY A 249 -7.88 -3.72 -26.72
C GLY A 249 -7.99 -3.77 -25.19
N THR A 250 -7.92 -4.96 -24.56
CA THR A 250 -8.00 -5.10 -23.11
C THR A 250 -6.64 -5.27 -22.44
N ARG A 251 -6.42 -4.49 -21.38
CA ARG A 251 -5.40 -4.74 -20.34
C ARG A 251 -6.10 -5.15 -19.03
N MET A 252 -5.80 -6.35 -18.54
CA MET A 252 -6.31 -6.85 -17.27
C MET A 252 -5.22 -6.83 -16.21
N ALA A 253 -5.41 -6.06 -15.13
CA ALA A 253 -4.54 -6.04 -13.97
C ALA A 253 -5.01 -7.04 -12.92
N ILE A 254 -4.30 -8.17 -12.79
CA ILE A 254 -4.60 -9.24 -11.85
C ILE A 254 -3.83 -9.01 -10.53
N TYR A 255 -4.59 -8.72 -9.48
CA TYR A 255 -4.13 -8.63 -8.09
C TYR A 255 -4.04 -10.03 -7.49
N MET A 256 -3.06 -10.27 -6.61
CA MET A 256 -2.84 -11.57 -5.95
C MET A 256 -2.60 -12.73 -6.95
N GLY A 257 -2.25 -12.40 -8.20
CA GLY A 257 -2.22 -13.36 -9.33
C GLY A 257 -1.12 -14.40 -9.29
N VAL A 258 -0.03 -14.18 -8.53
CA VAL A 258 1.13 -15.09 -8.51
C VAL A 258 0.74 -16.52 -8.09
N GLY A 259 -0.17 -16.67 -7.12
CA GLY A 259 -0.66 -17.99 -6.69
C GLY A 259 -1.61 -18.66 -7.69
N ALA A 260 -2.18 -17.90 -8.62
CA ALA A 260 -3.06 -18.39 -9.67
C ALA A 260 -2.34 -18.62 -11.01
N ALA A 261 -1.05 -18.26 -11.11
CA ALA A 261 -0.31 -18.17 -12.37
C ALA A 261 -0.36 -19.46 -13.21
N THR A 262 -0.25 -20.65 -12.59
CA THR A 262 -0.36 -21.94 -13.30
C THR A 262 -1.73 -22.14 -13.95
N ASN A 263 -2.80 -21.77 -13.25
CA ASN A 263 -4.17 -21.84 -13.79
C ASN A 263 -4.39 -20.77 -14.87
N THR A 264 -3.83 -19.58 -14.70
CA THR A 264 -3.85 -18.51 -15.71
C THR A 264 -3.14 -18.94 -17.00
N ALA A 265 -1.91 -19.47 -16.89
CA ALA A 265 -1.14 -20.00 -18.02
C ALA A 265 -1.92 -21.07 -18.78
N ARG A 266 -2.40 -22.09 -18.06
CA ARG A 266 -3.19 -23.19 -18.64
C ARG A 266 -4.42 -22.67 -19.37
N ALA A 267 -5.22 -21.83 -18.73
CA ALA A 267 -6.47 -21.34 -19.30
C ALA A 267 -6.24 -20.45 -20.56
N LEU A 268 -5.17 -19.64 -20.60
CA LEU A 268 -4.79 -18.90 -21.80
C LEU A 268 -4.37 -19.81 -22.97
N ILE A 269 -3.69 -20.91 -22.67
CA ILE A 269 -3.28 -21.90 -23.69
C ILE A 269 -4.49 -22.68 -24.19
N GLU A 270 -5.36 -23.16 -23.29
CA GLU A 270 -6.61 -23.87 -23.62
C GLU A 270 -7.56 -23.00 -24.47
N ALA A 271 -7.57 -21.68 -24.25
CA ALA A 271 -8.35 -20.72 -25.04
C ALA A 271 -7.70 -20.28 -26.36
N GLY A 272 -6.53 -20.81 -26.73
CA GLY A 272 -5.77 -20.40 -27.93
C GLY A 272 -5.00 -19.08 -27.81
N LEU A 273 -5.28 -18.27 -26.79
CA LEU A 273 -4.74 -16.92 -26.57
C LEU A 273 -3.26 -16.88 -26.13
N GLY A 274 -2.59 -18.02 -25.99
CA GLY A 274 -1.26 -18.12 -25.37
C GLY A 274 -0.13 -17.36 -26.08
N LYS A 275 -0.33 -16.94 -27.34
CA LYS A 275 0.57 -16.06 -28.10
C LYS A 275 0.03 -14.64 -28.30
N GLU A 276 -1.27 -14.42 -28.14
CA GLU A 276 -1.93 -13.12 -28.33
C GLU A 276 -1.88 -12.24 -27.07
N VAL A 277 -1.74 -12.86 -25.90
CA VAL A 277 -1.71 -12.17 -24.61
C VAL A 277 -0.26 -12.04 -24.14
N SER A 278 0.24 -10.80 -24.11
CA SER A 278 1.49 -10.47 -23.43
C SER A 278 1.27 -10.36 -21.92
N ILE A 279 2.25 -10.80 -21.14
CA ILE A 279 2.17 -10.80 -19.67
C ILE A 279 3.34 -10.02 -19.08
N ASP A 280 3.05 -8.91 -18.42
CA ASP A 280 3.99 -8.14 -17.61
C ASP A 280 3.71 -8.41 -16.12
N ILE A 281 4.77 -8.59 -15.32
CA ILE A 281 4.67 -8.85 -13.89
C ILE A 281 5.53 -7.83 -13.16
N VAL A 282 4.94 -7.12 -12.19
CA VAL A 282 5.66 -6.18 -11.32
C VAL A 282 5.45 -6.59 -9.86
N SER A 283 6.50 -7.10 -9.23
CA SER A 283 6.54 -7.40 -7.80
C SER A 283 7.01 -6.17 -7.03
N ARG A 284 6.35 -5.86 -5.91
CA ARG A 284 6.69 -4.73 -5.02
C ARG A 284 6.87 -3.40 -5.76
N ALA A 285 5.88 -3.06 -6.58
CA ALA A 285 5.90 -1.86 -7.42
C ALA A 285 6.25 -0.58 -6.64
N GLN A 286 7.17 0.21 -7.18
CA GLN A 286 7.76 1.42 -6.61
C GLN A 286 8.51 1.22 -5.27
N GLN A 287 8.91 0.00 -4.91
CA GLN A 287 9.74 -0.29 -3.73
C GLN A 287 11.21 -0.53 -4.12
N ARG A 288 12.13 -0.49 -3.15
CA ARG A 288 13.59 -0.61 -3.40
C ARG A 288 14.02 -1.97 -3.96
N ASP A 289 13.22 -3.00 -3.72
CA ASP A 289 13.40 -4.38 -4.16
C ASP A 289 12.35 -4.80 -5.20
N GLU A 290 11.86 -3.85 -5.99
CA GLU A 290 11.00 -4.08 -7.15
C GLU A 290 11.62 -5.10 -8.12
N VAL A 291 10.78 -5.97 -8.69
CA VAL A 291 11.18 -6.91 -9.75
C VAL A 291 10.15 -6.83 -10.87
N ILE A 292 10.63 -6.50 -12.07
CA ILE A 292 9.86 -6.49 -13.31
C ILE A 292 10.24 -7.73 -14.14
N ALA A 293 9.26 -8.43 -14.69
CA ALA A 293 9.46 -9.50 -15.65
C ALA A 293 8.39 -9.46 -16.76
N ARG A 294 8.74 -9.92 -17.96
CA ARG A 294 7.84 -10.04 -19.11
C ARG A 294 7.90 -11.46 -19.66
N CYS A 295 6.74 -12.01 -20.00
CA CYS A 295 6.58 -13.38 -20.49
C CYS A 295 5.31 -13.53 -21.34
N CYS A 296 5.07 -14.76 -21.81
CA CYS A 296 3.81 -15.18 -22.43
C CYS A 296 3.21 -16.36 -21.62
N ALA A 297 2.03 -16.84 -22.01
CA ALA A 297 1.33 -17.88 -21.24
C ALA A 297 2.17 -19.15 -21.00
N SER A 298 2.96 -19.61 -21.99
CA SER A 298 3.79 -20.82 -21.87
C SER A 298 5.02 -20.66 -20.98
N SER A 299 5.52 -19.44 -20.77
CA SER A 299 6.73 -19.15 -19.98
C SER A 299 6.43 -18.52 -18.61
N LEU A 300 5.15 -18.28 -18.29
CA LEU A 300 4.72 -17.56 -17.09
C LEU A 300 5.24 -18.18 -15.79
N VAL A 301 5.07 -19.49 -15.60
CA VAL A 301 5.43 -20.18 -14.36
C VAL A 301 6.95 -20.19 -14.15
N ASP A 302 7.71 -20.50 -15.20
CA ASP A 302 9.18 -20.52 -15.18
C ASP A 302 9.76 -19.13 -14.98
N THR A 303 9.12 -18.09 -15.54
CA THR A 303 9.52 -16.69 -15.35
C THR A 303 9.35 -16.27 -13.89
N ILE A 304 8.21 -16.58 -13.26
CA ILE A 304 7.97 -16.32 -11.84
C ILE A 304 9.00 -17.03 -10.95
N ALA A 305 9.28 -18.30 -11.23
CA ALA A 305 10.24 -19.10 -10.47
C ALA A 305 11.68 -18.56 -10.63
N SER A 306 12.10 -18.29 -11.86
CA SER A 306 13.46 -17.83 -12.18
C SER A 306 13.74 -16.42 -11.65
N ALA A 307 12.78 -15.51 -11.78
CA ALA A 307 12.86 -14.16 -11.22
C ALA A 307 12.57 -14.10 -9.71
N LYS A 308 12.26 -15.25 -9.07
CA LYS A 308 11.91 -15.37 -7.65
C LYS A 308 10.78 -14.43 -7.21
N ILE A 309 9.80 -14.23 -8.09
CA ILE A 309 8.69 -13.31 -7.86
C ILE A 309 7.73 -13.90 -6.83
N SER A 310 7.35 -13.06 -5.86
CA SER A 310 6.38 -13.37 -4.82
C SER A 310 5.36 -12.24 -4.68
N ASN A 311 4.25 -12.52 -3.99
CA ASN A 311 3.30 -11.48 -3.60
C ASN A 311 3.93 -10.55 -2.54
N PRO A 312 3.69 -9.22 -2.59
CA PRO A 312 2.75 -8.55 -3.48
C PRO A 312 3.30 -8.34 -4.89
N ALA A 313 2.49 -8.68 -5.90
CA ALA A 313 2.76 -8.37 -7.31
C ALA A 313 1.46 -8.10 -8.06
N ILE A 314 1.56 -7.32 -9.13
CA ILE A 314 0.53 -7.14 -10.15
C ILE A 314 0.97 -7.85 -11.42
N MET A 315 0.07 -8.60 -12.02
CA MET A 315 0.27 -9.26 -13.31
C MET A 315 -0.69 -8.64 -14.33
N PHE A 316 -0.15 -7.97 -15.34
CA PHE A 316 -0.93 -7.43 -16.45
C PHE A 316 -1.00 -8.43 -17.58
N LEU A 317 -2.22 -8.78 -18.00
CA LEU A 317 -2.47 -9.53 -19.22
C LEU A 317 -2.96 -8.52 -20.25
N THR A 318 -2.20 -8.30 -21.32
CA THR A 318 -2.56 -7.35 -22.37
C THR A 318 -2.82 -8.09 -23.67
N ARG A 319 -4.03 -7.95 -24.21
CA ARG A 319 -4.37 -8.30 -25.60
C ARG A 319 -4.61 -6.98 -26.33
N SER A 320 -3.68 -6.56 -27.18
CA SER A 320 -3.83 -5.33 -27.94
C SER A 320 -4.97 -5.44 -28.97
N HIS A 321 -5.32 -4.35 -29.64
CA HIS A 321 -5.99 -4.47 -30.93
C HIS A 321 -5.10 -5.25 -31.92
N GLU A 322 -5.70 -5.89 -32.93
CA GLU A 322 -4.98 -6.75 -33.88
C GLU A 322 -4.10 -5.96 -34.89
N ASP A 323 -4.22 -4.63 -34.94
CA ASP A 323 -3.50 -3.75 -35.85
C ASP A 323 -2.35 -2.96 -35.17
N LEU A 324 -1.37 -3.67 -34.63
CA LEU A 324 -0.02 -3.11 -34.48
C LEU A 324 0.95 -3.90 -35.36
N PRO A 325 1.43 -3.34 -36.49
CA PRO A 325 2.53 -3.96 -37.21
C PRO A 325 3.72 -4.05 -36.24
N ALA A 326 4.35 -5.23 -36.18
CA ALA A 326 5.51 -5.45 -35.34
C ALA A 326 6.54 -4.32 -35.59
N SER A 327 6.84 -3.56 -34.54
CA SER A 327 7.80 -2.46 -34.60
C SER A 327 9.17 -3.03 -35.00
N GLN A 328 9.54 -2.84 -36.27
CA GLN A 328 10.88 -3.17 -36.76
C GLN A 328 11.87 -2.16 -36.20
N GLY A 329 13.00 -2.64 -35.65
CA GLY A 329 14.08 -1.83 -35.10
C GLY A 329 14.52 -2.30 -33.73
#